data_AF-A0ABD1QUW2-F1
#
_entry.id   AF-A0ABD1QUW2-F1
#
_cell.length_a   1.000
_cell.length_b   1.000
_cell.length_c   1.000
_cell.angle_alpha   90.00
_cell.angle_beta   90.00
_cell.angle_gamma   90.00
#
_symmetry.space_group_name_H-M   'P 1'
#
loop_
_entity.id
_entity.type
_entity.pdbx_description
1 polymer ?
#
loop_
_entity_poly.entity_id
_entity_poly.type
_entity_poly.pdbx_seq_one_letter_code
_entity_poly.pdbx_strand_id
1 'polypeptide(L)'
;MDLMANSAKLLVQWHRSGYSDPGNNASFISNASSSSVEENARSHNLMTLIQRLGESLRKTTLARREEVRNHAVMALQKSFIQAEELLFTPANCINLFYNVIFAMVDDLHEKMLEYSRRENAERETRSMEGTLKLSMEVLTEVYLHFLKPISESPSFRTFWLGILRRMDTCMKADLGVYGESKLPDVIPDLLKKIVTIMKNEEILTQKGEDDLWETTFYQIQWIAPALTDELFPKGTGE
;
A
#
# COMPACT_ATOMS: atom_id res chain seq x y z
N MET A 1 0.72 9.81 -17.01
CA MET A 1 0.71 9.29 -15.63
C MET A 1 1.14 10.34 -14.62
N ASP A 2 2.20 11.12 -14.86
CA ASP A 2 2.61 12.17 -13.90
C ASP A 2 1.55 13.24 -13.65
N LEU A 3 0.82 13.66 -14.69
CA LEU A 3 -0.32 14.57 -14.55
C LEU A 3 -1.44 13.95 -13.69
N MET A 4 -1.68 12.65 -13.81
CA MET A 4 -2.67 11.94 -12.99
C MET A 4 -2.20 11.86 -11.54
N ALA A 5 -0.96 11.47 -11.28
CA ALA A 5 -0.41 11.46 -9.91
C ALA A 5 -0.47 12.86 -9.29
N ASN A 6 -0.03 13.90 -10.02
CA ASN A 6 -0.07 15.28 -9.57
C ASN A 6 -1.50 15.82 -9.32
N SER A 7 -2.54 15.18 -9.87
CA SER A 7 -3.92 15.56 -9.57
C SER A 7 -4.28 15.32 -8.11
N ALA A 8 -3.64 14.37 -7.42
CA ALA A 8 -3.80 14.17 -5.98
C ALA A 8 -3.41 15.43 -5.19
N LYS A 9 -2.27 16.05 -5.54
CA LYS A 9 -1.85 17.32 -4.96
C LYS A 9 -2.87 18.44 -5.21
N LEU A 10 -3.46 18.48 -6.41
CA LEU A 10 -4.50 19.48 -6.74
C LEU A 10 -5.77 19.25 -5.91
N LEU A 11 -6.15 18.00 -5.66
CA LEU A 11 -7.29 17.67 -4.79
C LEU A 11 -7.04 18.09 -3.34
N VAL A 12 -5.84 17.88 -2.81
CA VAL A 12 -5.43 18.38 -1.48
C VAL A 12 -5.46 19.91 -1.43
N GLN A 13 -4.93 20.58 -2.45
CA GLN A 13 -4.98 22.04 -2.54
C GLN A 13 -6.42 22.56 -2.59
N TRP A 14 -7.28 21.89 -3.36
CA TRP A 14 -8.69 22.24 -3.45
C TRP A 14 -9.40 22.08 -2.10
N HIS A 15 -9.13 20.99 -1.37
CA HIS A 15 -9.62 20.78 -0.01
C HIS A 15 -9.21 21.92 0.93
N ARG A 16 -7.92 22.29 0.95
CA ARG A 16 -7.39 23.40 1.77
C ARG A 16 -8.01 24.74 1.44
N SER A 17 -8.26 25.00 0.15
CA SER A 17 -8.78 26.29 -0.31
C SER A 17 -10.24 26.54 0.06
N GLY A 18 -10.94 25.55 0.64
CA GLY A 18 -12.30 25.72 1.15
C GLY A 18 -13.23 26.35 0.12
N TYR A 19 -13.20 25.87 -1.14
CA TYR A 19 -13.85 26.50 -2.29
C TYR A 19 -15.21 27.07 -1.91
N SER A 20 -15.25 28.40 -1.79
CA SER A 20 -16.45 29.17 -1.56
C SER A 20 -16.96 29.52 -2.95
N ASP A 21 -18.12 28.98 -3.33
CA ASP A 21 -18.73 29.28 -4.62
C ASP A 21 -18.91 30.81 -4.76
N PRO A 22 -18.25 31.48 -5.73
CA PRO A 22 -18.42 32.92 -5.93
C PRO A 22 -19.83 33.29 -6.43
N GLY A 23 -20.68 32.31 -6.74
CA GLY A 23 -22.00 32.50 -7.35
C GLY A 23 -23.20 32.51 -6.40
N ASN A 24 -23.06 32.13 -5.12
CA ASN A 24 -24.24 31.99 -4.25
C ASN A 24 -24.60 33.30 -3.52
N ASN A 25 -25.17 34.25 -4.26
CA ASN A 25 -25.88 35.41 -3.70
C ASN A 25 -27.27 35.01 -3.14
N ALA A 26 -27.32 34.03 -2.25
CA ALA A 26 -28.52 33.74 -1.47
C ALA A 26 -28.41 34.46 -0.12
N SER A 27 -29.21 35.50 0.02
CA SER A 27 -29.45 36.32 1.20
C SER A 27 -29.30 35.60 2.54
N PHE A 28 -28.62 36.29 3.46
CA PHE A 28 -28.60 36.09 4.91
C PHE A 28 -29.90 35.50 5.47
N ILE A 29 -29.94 34.17 5.62
CA ILE A 29 -30.72 33.51 6.67
C ILE A 29 -29.78 32.52 7.34
N SER A 30 -29.45 32.83 8.59
CA SER A 30 -28.58 32.07 9.47
C SER A 30 -29.10 30.65 9.69
N ASN A 31 -28.48 29.67 9.04
CA ASN A 31 -28.53 28.26 9.44
C ASN A 31 -27.12 27.84 9.86
N ALA A 32 -26.86 27.82 11.17
CA ALA A 32 -25.60 27.35 11.75
C ALA A 32 -25.46 25.81 11.73
N SER A 33 -26.32 25.10 10.97
CA SER A 33 -26.44 23.63 10.99
C SER A 33 -26.16 22.94 9.65
N SER A 34 -25.97 23.67 8.54
CA SER A 34 -25.67 23.05 7.23
C SER A 34 -24.17 22.90 6.94
N SER A 35 -23.29 23.64 7.63
CA SER A 35 -21.86 23.65 7.33
C SER A 35 -21.20 22.29 7.52
N SER A 36 -21.56 21.56 8.59
CA SER A 36 -20.96 20.25 8.90
C SER A 36 -21.39 19.16 7.92
N VAL A 37 -22.62 19.23 7.39
CA VAL A 37 -23.14 18.25 6.42
C VAL A 37 -22.49 18.46 5.05
N GLU A 38 -22.33 19.72 4.62
CA GLU A 38 -21.66 20.06 3.36
C GLU A 38 -20.16 19.75 3.39
N GLU A 39 -19.49 19.97 4.52
CA GLU A 39 -18.07 19.65 4.70
C GLU A 39 -17.83 18.13 4.70
N ASN A 40 -18.71 17.36 5.35
CA ASN A 40 -18.61 15.90 5.36
C ASN A 40 -18.88 15.31 3.96
N ALA A 41 -19.87 15.83 3.23
CA ALA A 41 -20.12 15.43 1.84
C ALA A 41 -18.95 15.76 0.91
N ARG A 42 -18.28 16.90 1.11
CA ARG A 42 -17.08 17.30 0.36
C ARG A 42 -15.91 16.36 0.61
N SER A 43 -15.65 16.00 1.86
CA SER A 43 -14.61 15.04 2.24
C SER A 43 -14.87 13.65 1.62
N HIS A 44 -16.11 13.16 1.67
CA HIS A 44 -16.49 11.91 1.02
C HIS A 44 -16.30 11.92 -0.51
N ASN A 45 -16.63 13.04 -1.17
CA ASN A 45 -16.42 13.19 -2.62
C ASN A 45 -14.92 13.18 -2.98
N LEU A 46 -14.08 13.88 -2.21
CA LEU A 46 -12.64 13.91 -2.39
C LEU A 46 -12.00 12.52 -2.23
N MET A 47 -12.40 11.79 -1.18
CA MET A 47 -11.95 10.42 -0.94
C MET A 47 -12.32 9.50 -2.12
N THR A 48 -13.53 9.65 -2.64
CA THR A 48 -14.00 8.91 -3.84
C THR A 48 -13.15 9.22 -5.07
N LEU A 49 -12.75 10.48 -5.27
CA LEU A 49 -11.89 10.88 -6.39
C LEU A 49 -10.48 10.30 -6.26
N ILE A 50 -9.88 10.32 -5.08
CA ILE A 50 -8.57 9.71 -4.82
C ILE A 50 -8.65 8.19 -5.06
N GLN A 51 -9.69 7.54 -4.56
CA GLN A 51 -9.86 6.11 -4.77
C GLN A 51 -9.98 5.77 -6.26
N ARG A 52 -10.78 6.52 -7.03
CA ARG A 52 -10.89 6.32 -8.49
C ARG A 52 -9.57 6.55 -9.22
N LEU A 53 -8.80 7.55 -8.80
CA LEU A 53 -7.45 7.81 -9.32
C LEU A 53 -6.54 6.61 -9.06
N GLY A 54 -6.51 6.11 -7.81
CA GLY A 54 -5.75 4.92 -7.43
C GLY A 54 -6.16 3.68 -8.22
N GLU A 55 -7.46 3.42 -8.37
CA GLU A 55 -8.00 2.31 -9.17
C GLU A 55 -7.63 2.41 -10.66
N SER A 56 -7.62 3.63 -11.22
CA SER A 56 -7.22 3.83 -12.61
C SER A 56 -5.72 3.59 -12.83
N LEU A 57 -4.88 4.05 -11.90
CA LEU A 57 -3.45 3.77 -11.93
C LEU A 57 -3.17 2.27 -11.74
N ARG A 58 -3.84 1.62 -10.77
CA ARG A 58 -3.80 0.16 -10.58
C ARG A 58 -4.12 -0.59 -11.87
N LYS A 59 -5.22 -0.27 -12.55
CA LYS A 59 -5.54 -0.94 -13.84
C LYS A 59 -4.44 -0.74 -14.89
N THR A 60 -3.75 0.39 -14.86
CA THR A 60 -2.64 0.70 -15.78
C THR A 60 -1.38 -0.11 -15.46
N THR A 61 -1.21 -0.60 -14.23
CA THR A 61 -0.10 -1.49 -13.87
C THR A 61 -0.20 -2.86 -14.55
N LEU A 62 -1.29 -3.19 -15.25
CA LEU A 62 -1.43 -4.40 -16.06
C LEU A 62 -1.21 -4.15 -17.57
N ALA A 63 -0.73 -2.97 -17.96
CA ALA A 63 -0.44 -2.64 -19.35
C ALA A 63 0.55 -3.64 -20.01
N ARG A 64 0.43 -3.84 -21.32
CA ARG A 64 1.33 -4.75 -22.05
C ARG A 64 2.79 -4.29 -22.02
N ARG A 65 3.03 -2.98 -22.05
CA ARG A 65 4.38 -2.39 -22.06
C ARG A 65 4.90 -2.24 -20.63
N GLU A 66 6.06 -2.83 -20.36
CA GLU A 66 6.70 -2.80 -19.04
C GLU A 66 6.95 -1.38 -18.51
N GLU A 67 7.50 -0.50 -19.35
CA GLU A 67 7.74 0.91 -19.01
C GLU A 67 6.47 1.61 -18.52
N VAL A 68 5.32 1.31 -19.15
CA VAL A 68 4.03 1.90 -18.79
C VAL A 68 3.54 1.33 -17.46
N ARG A 69 3.68 0.01 -17.24
CA ARG A 69 3.33 -0.60 -15.95
C ARG A 69 4.17 -0.03 -14.81
N ASN A 70 5.49 0.01 -14.98
CA ASN A 70 6.41 0.46 -13.95
C ASN A 70 6.19 1.96 -13.63
N HIS A 71 5.94 2.79 -14.64
CA HIS A 71 5.55 4.19 -14.41
C HIS A 71 4.23 4.27 -13.66
N ALA A 72 3.23 3.43 -13.98
CA ALA A 72 1.96 3.42 -13.25
C ALA A 72 2.15 3.06 -11.76
N VAL A 73 3.00 2.09 -11.44
CA VAL A 73 3.37 1.72 -10.05
C VAL A 73 3.99 2.92 -9.31
N MET A 74 4.96 3.59 -9.92
CA MET A 74 5.61 4.78 -9.33
C MET A 74 4.65 5.98 -9.22
N ALA A 75 3.78 6.18 -10.21
CA ALA A 75 2.77 7.22 -10.18
C ALA A 75 1.75 6.98 -9.06
N LEU A 76 1.45 5.72 -8.77
CA LEU A 76 0.57 5.34 -7.67
C LEU A 76 1.20 5.66 -6.33
N GLN A 77 2.46 5.29 -6.09
CA GLN A 77 3.23 5.70 -4.91
C GLN A 77 3.18 7.22 -4.72
N LYS A 78 3.52 7.96 -5.77
CA LYS A 78 3.54 9.43 -5.76
C LYS A 78 2.15 10.01 -5.44
N SER A 79 1.09 9.46 -6.03
CA SER A 79 -0.28 9.89 -5.78
C SER A 79 -0.69 9.72 -4.32
N PHE A 80 -0.26 8.62 -3.68
CA PHE A 80 -0.57 8.35 -2.27
C PHE A 80 0.14 9.33 -1.35
N ILE A 81 1.44 9.53 -1.55
CA ILE A 81 2.24 10.49 -0.76
C ILE A 81 1.67 11.91 -0.93
N GLN A 82 1.30 12.30 -2.15
CA GLN A 82 0.70 13.61 -2.40
C GLN A 82 -0.71 13.78 -1.84
N ALA A 83 -1.41 12.69 -1.55
CA ALA A 83 -2.75 12.69 -0.96
C ALA A 83 -2.74 12.57 0.57
N GLU A 84 -1.57 12.51 1.21
CA GLU A 84 -1.39 12.19 2.63
C GLU A 84 -2.38 12.91 3.57
N GLU A 85 -2.60 14.20 3.37
CA GLU A 85 -3.50 15.01 4.20
C GLU A 85 -4.96 14.55 4.15
N LEU A 86 -5.40 14.02 3.00
CA LEU A 86 -6.75 13.47 2.82
C LEU A 86 -6.84 12.02 3.33
N LEU A 87 -5.70 11.35 3.47
CA LEU A 87 -5.59 9.96 3.91
C LEU A 87 -5.31 9.82 5.40
N PHE A 88 -5.15 10.92 6.14
CA PHE A 88 -4.68 10.90 7.52
C PHE A 88 -5.51 10.04 8.50
N THR A 89 -6.77 9.70 8.17
CA THR A 89 -7.54 8.80 9.03
C THR A 89 -7.11 7.34 8.84
N PRO A 90 -6.96 6.56 9.93
CA PRO A 90 -6.61 5.13 9.86
C PRO A 90 -7.50 4.33 8.90
N ALA A 91 -8.80 4.62 8.91
CA ALA A 91 -9.79 3.96 8.06
C ALA A 91 -9.57 4.25 6.56
N ASN A 92 -9.30 5.50 6.19
CA ASN A 92 -9.08 5.88 4.79
C ASN A 92 -7.77 5.27 4.26
N CYS A 93 -6.69 5.32 5.05
CA CYS A 93 -5.42 4.65 4.73
C CYS A 93 -5.65 3.17 4.42
N ILE A 94 -6.21 2.43 5.39
CA ILE A 94 -6.41 0.99 5.28
C ILE A 94 -7.32 0.64 4.09
N ASN A 95 -8.41 1.39 3.89
CA ASN A 95 -9.33 1.16 2.78
C ASN A 95 -8.65 1.33 1.41
N LEU A 96 -7.82 2.36 1.25
CA LEU A 96 -7.05 2.52 0.00
C LEU A 96 -6.00 1.45 -0.19
N PHE A 97 -5.33 1.01 0.87
CA PHE A 97 -4.41 -0.10 0.75
C PHE A 97 -5.12 -1.34 0.22
N TYR A 98 -6.25 -1.72 0.82
CA TYR A 98 -7.03 -2.87 0.36
C TYR A 98 -7.48 -2.72 -1.10
N ASN A 99 -8.08 -1.59 -1.43
CA ASN A 99 -8.68 -1.39 -2.76
C ASN A 99 -7.64 -1.12 -3.84
N VAL A 100 -6.44 -0.64 -3.51
CA VAL A 100 -5.49 -0.17 -4.53
C VAL A 100 -4.16 -0.89 -4.42
N ILE A 101 -3.45 -0.79 -3.30
CA ILE A 101 -2.08 -1.31 -3.17
C ILE A 101 -2.06 -2.84 -3.15
N PHE A 102 -2.88 -3.44 -2.29
CA PHE A 102 -3.01 -4.88 -2.16
C PHE A 102 -3.58 -5.50 -3.43
N ALA A 103 -4.65 -4.90 -3.97
CA ALA A 103 -5.20 -5.33 -5.24
C ALA A 103 -4.18 -5.23 -6.39
N MET A 104 -3.34 -4.19 -6.45
CA MET A 104 -2.27 -4.07 -7.45
C MET A 104 -1.27 -5.23 -7.37
N VAL A 105 -0.80 -5.55 -6.17
CA VAL A 105 0.14 -6.67 -5.96
C VAL A 105 -0.51 -8.00 -6.33
N ASP A 106 -1.74 -8.22 -5.89
CA ASP A 106 -2.50 -9.45 -6.16
C ASP A 106 -2.73 -9.62 -7.68
N ASP A 107 -3.18 -8.56 -8.37
CA ASP A 107 -3.41 -8.53 -9.82
C ASP A 107 -2.11 -8.82 -10.61
N LEU A 108 -0.99 -8.19 -10.21
CA LEU A 108 0.32 -8.38 -10.86
C LEU A 108 0.83 -9.81 -10.67
N HIS A 109 0.71 -10.36 -9.46
CA HIS A 109 1.10 -11.72 -9.15
C HIS A 109 0.26 -12.74 -9.93
N GLU A 110 -1.06 -12.57 -9.95
CA GLU A 110 -1.94 -13.41 -10.78
C GLU A 110 -1.55 -13.34 -12.26
N LYS A 111 -1.26 -12.13 -12.77
CA LYS A 111 -0.88 -11.95 -14.17
C LYS A 111 0.45 -12.59 -14.51
N MET A 112 1.41 -12.54 -13.60
CA MET A 112 2.71 -13.21 -13.74
C MET A 112 2.52 -14.73 -13.82
N LEU A 113 1.70 -15.31 -12.93
CA LEU A 113 1.38 -16.74 -12.95
C LEU A 113 0.61 -17.16 -14.21
N GLU A 114 -0.24 -16.29 -14.74
CA GLU A 114 -0.92 -16.53 -16.02
C GLU A 114 0.10 -16.66 -17.17
N TYR A 115 1.12 -15.80 -17.21
CA TYR A 115 2.18 -15.89 -18.21
C TYR A 115 3.11 -17.09 -18.00
N SER A 116 3.41 -17.45 -16.75
CA SER A 116 4.32 -18.56 -16.47
C SER A 116 3.80 -19.92 -16.96
N ARG A 117 2.48 -20.05 -17.10
CA ARG A 117 1.80 -21.26 -17.61
C ARG A 117 1.60 -21.26 -19.14
N ARG A 118 1.87 -20.15 -19.83
CA ARG A 118 1.72 -20.04 -21.29
C ARG A 118 3.01 -20.47 -21.97
N GLU A 119 2.89 -21.14 -23.12
CA GLU A 119 4.04 -21.43 -23.97
C GLU A 119 4.61 -20.15 -24.60
N ASN A 120 5.95 -20.10 -24.76
CA ASN A 120 6.68 -18.98 -25.39
C ASN A 120 6.44 -17.60 -24.76
N ALA A 121 6.22 -17.55 -23.44
CA ALA A 121 5.92 -16.34 -22.67
C ALA A 121 6.99 -16.00 -21.62
N GLU A 122 8.22 -16.50 -21.77
CA GLU A 122 9.32 -16.28 -20.82
C GLU A 122 9.57 -14.78 -20.60
N ARG A 123 9.64 -14.01 -21.70
CA ARG A 123 9.91 -12.57 -21.65
C ARG A 123 8.80 -11.83 -20.90
N GLU A 124 7.54 -12.12 -21.21
CA GLU A 124 6.38 -11.53 -20.54
C GLU A 124 6.35 -11.91 -19.06
N THR A 125 6.66 -13.16 -18.73
CA THR A 125 6.73 -13.65 -17.35
C THR A 125 7.79 -12.90 -16.55
N ARG A 126 9.02 -12.80 -17.07
CA ARG A 126 10.13 -12.07 -16.42
C ARG A 126 9.88 -10.57 -16.33
N SER A 127 9.25 -10.01 -17.35
CA SER A 127 8.83 -8.61 -17.38
C SER A 127 7.75 -8.32 -16.32
N MET A 128 6.83 -9.25 -16.07
CA MET A 128 5.82 -9.11 -15.02
C MET A 128 6.40 -9.32 -13.62
N GLU A 129 7.31 -10.28 -13.45
CA GLU A 129 8.10 -10.46 -12.23
C GLU A 129 8.82 -9.17 -11.82
N GLY A 130 9.46 -8.49 -12.78
CA GLY A 130 10.12 -7.20 -12.53
C GLY A 130 9.14 -6.11 -12.04
N THR A 131 7.95 -6.02 -12.66
CA THR A 131 6.90 -5.09 -12.19
C THR A 131 6.38 -5.47 -10.81
N LEU A 132 6.20 -6.77 -10.52
CA LEU A 132 5.74 -7.25 -9.22
C LEU A 132 6.76 -6.94 -8.13
N LYS A 133 8.06 -7.14 -8.37
CA LYS A 133 9.14 -6.72 -7.47
C LYS A 133 9.03 -5.23 -7.13
N LEU A 134 8.93 -4.37 -8.16
CA LEU A 134 8.77 -2.92 -7.95
C LEU A 134 7.51 -2.59 -7.14
N SER A 135 6.42 -3.32 -7.34
CA SER A 135 5.18 -3.11 -6.59
C SER A 135 5.30 -3.50 -5.11
N MET A 136 6.13 -4.48 -4.76
CA MET A 136 6.43 -4.86 -3.37
C MET A 136 7.31 -3.82 -2.67
N GLU A 137 8.26 -3.23 -3.39
CA GLU A 137 9.03 -2.07 -2.92
C GLU A 137 8.09 -0.88 -2.65
N VAL A 138 7.20 -0.55 -3.58
CA VAL A 138 6.20 0.51 -3.40
C VAL A 138 5.23 0.21 -2.25
N LEU A 139 4.73 -1.01 -2.11
CA LEU A 139 3.88 -1.40 -0.98
C LEU A 139 4.60 -1.10 0.33
N THR A 140 5.88 -1.48 0.43
CA THR A 140 6.71 -1.27 1.61
C THR A 140 6.90 0.22 1.91
N GLU A 141 7.29 1.03 0.91
CA GLU A 141 7.50 2.47 1.11
C GLU A 141 6.20 3.18 1.50
N VAL A 142 5.09 2.90 0.83
CA VAL A 142 3.80 3.53 1.15
C VAL A 142 3.33 3.07 2.53
N TYR A 143 3.52 1.79 2.90
CA TYR A 143 3.13 1.31 4.24
C TYR A 143 3.91 2.05 5.32
N LEU A 144 5.22 2.17 5.16
CA LEU A 144 6.08 2.86 6.11
C LEU A 144 5.74 4.35 6.21
N HIS A 145 5.40 5.01 5.10
CA HIS A 145 4.93 6.39 5.09
C HIS A 145 3.67 6.59 5.95
N PHE A 146 2.74 5.63 5.90
CA PHE A 146 1.48 5.66 6.64
C PHE A 146 1.48 4.77 7.89
N LEU A 147 2.66 4.36 8.38
CA LEU A 147 2.77 3.34 9.43
C LEU A 147 2.03 3.76 10.71
N LYS A 148 2.28 4.98 11.17
CA LYS A 148 1.67 5.52 12.40
C LYS A 148 0.14 5.56 12.33
N PRO A 149 -0.51 6.25 11.37
CA PRO A 149 -1.97 6.26 11.30
C PRO A 149 -2.55 4.85 11.07
N ILE A 150 -1.86 3.95 10.36
CA ILE A 150 -2.32 2.57 10.20
C ILE A 150 -2.28 1.80 11.53
N SER A 151 -1.22 1.98 12.34
CA SER A 151 -1.05 1.29 13.64
C SER A 151 -2.07 1.70 14.69
N GLU A 152 -2.63 2.92 14.58
CA GLU A 152 -3.67 3.42 15.47
C GLU A 152 -5.05 2.80 15.17
N SER A 153 -5.18 2.02 14.10
CA SER A 153 -6.42 1.36 13.73
C SER A 153 -6.71 0.13 14.61
N PRO A 154 -7.96 -0.09 15.04
CA PRO A 154 -8.34 -1.35 15.68
C PRO A 154 -8.21 -2.57 14.74
N SER A 155 -8.13 -2.34 13.43
CA SER A 155 -7.91 -3.40 12.44
C SER A 155 -6.44 -3.63 12.08
N PHE A 156 -5.51 -2.99 12.79
CA PHE A 156 -4.08 -3.01 12.46
C PHE A 156 -3.51 -4.43 12.36
N ARG A 157 -3.78 -5.30 13.33
CA ARG A 157 -3.28 -6.69 13.34
C ARG A 157 -3.71 -7.45 12.07
N THR A 158 -4.98 -7.36 11.70
CA THR A 158 -5.52 -8.00 10.48
C THR A 158 -4.87 -7.40 9.23
N PHE A 159 -4.67 -6.09 9.21
CA PHE A 159 -3.99 -5.39 8.12
C PHE A 159 -2.54 -5.84 7.96
N TRP A 160 -1.78 -5.92 9.07
CA TRP A 160 -0.39 -6.37 9.10
C TRP A 160 -0.23 -7.80 8.59
N LEU A 161 -1.11 -8.71 9.02
CA LEU A 161 -1.18 -10.06 8.46
C LEU A 161 -1.45 -10.07 6.94
N GLY A 162 -2.20 -9.10 6.44
CA GLY A 162 -2.39 -8.88 5.01
C GLY A 162 -1.10 -8.53 4.25
N ILE A 163 -0.19 -7.76 4.87
CA ILE A 163 1.14 -7.49 4.31
C ILE A 163 1.98 -8.77 4.31
N LEU A 164 2.09 -9.43 5.47
CA LEU A 164 2.87 -10.66 5.64
C LEU A 164 2.43 -11.75 4.66
N ARG A 165 1.12 -11.91 4.44
CA ARG A 165 0.59 -12.87 3.46
C ARG A 165 1.10 -12.58 2.03
N ARG A 166 1.19 -11.31 1.63
CA ARG A 166 1.68 -10.94 0.29
C ARG A 166 3.19 -11.13 0.16
N MET A 167 3.93 -10.89 1.24
CA MET A 167 5.35 -11.23 1.34
C MET A 167 5.55 -12.74 1.17
N ASP A 168 4.77 -13.57 1.88
CA ASP A 168 4.81 -15.04 1.74
C ASP A 168 4.47 -15.51 0.32
N THR A 169 3.38 -14.97 -0.26
CA THR A 169 2.99 -15.29 -1.64
C THR A 169 4.11 -14.96 -2.63
N CYS A 170 4.78 -13.81 -2.49
CA CYS A 170 5.86 -13.41 -3.37
C CYS A 170 7.15 -14.21 -3.14
N MET A 171 7.46 -14.62 -1.89
CA MET A 171 8.56 -15.55 -1.60
C MET A 171 8.38 -16.90 -2.29
N LYS A 172 7.12 -17.33 -2.47
CA LYS A 172 6.75 -18.62 -3.08
C LYS A 172 6.38 -18.49 -4.56
N ALA A 173 6.65 -17.34 -5.17
CA ALA A 173 6.38 -17.12 -6.58
C ALA A 173 7.14 -18.12 -7.46
N ASP A 174 6.42 -18.77 -8.36
CA ASP A 174 6.94 -19.79 -9.25
C ASP A 174 6.73 -19.37 -10.72
N LEU A 175 7.82 -19.40 -11.51
CA LEU A 175 7.78 -19.08 -12.94
C LEU A 175 7.66 -20.34 -13.80
N GLY A 176 7.43 -21.50 -13.19
CA GLY A 176 7.18 -22.77 -13.86
C GLY A 176 8.34 -23.18 -14.74
N VAL A 177 8.06 -23.42 -16.02
CA VAL A 177 9.08 -23.83 -17.00
C VAL A 177 10.15 -22.77 -17.25
N TYR A 178 9.92 -21.52 -16.81
CA TYR A 178 10.86 -20.40 -16.98
C TYR A 178 11.85 -20.25 -15.82
N GLY A 179 11.84 -21.19 -14.87
CA GLY A 179 12.82 -21.31 -13.79
C GLY A 179 12.43 -20.57 -12.50
N GLU A 180 13.43 -20.31 -11.66
CA GLU A 180 13.21 -19.73 -10.34
C GLU A 180 12.93 -18.23 -10.40
N SER A 181 12.12 -17.77 -9.43
CA SER A 181 11.85 -16.36 -9.22
C SER A 181 13.00 -15.66 -8.48
N LYS A 182 13.17 -14.38 -8.76
CA LYS A 182 14.09 -13.45 -8.08
C LYS A 182 13.42 -12.64 -6.97
N LEU A 183 12.13 -12.84 -6.71
CA LEU A 183 11.45 -12.22 -5.56
C LEU A 183 12.07 -12.64 -4.21
N PRO A 184 12.51 -13.90 -4.01
CA PRO A 184 13.21 -14.30 -2.79
C PRO A 184 14.48 -13.51 -2.47
N ASP A 185 15.10 -12.86 -3.47
CA ASP A 185 16.28 -12.03 -3.27
C ASP A 185 15.98 -10.68 -2.61
N VAL A 186 14.70 -10.28 -2.53
CA VAL A 186 14.29 -8.90 -2.18
C VAL A 186 13.33 -8.88 -0.99
N ILE A 187 12.40 -9.85 -0.93
CA ILE A 187 11.37 -9.89 0.11
C ILE A 187 11.98 -9.93 1.53
N PRO A 188 13.06 -10.69 1.82
CA PRO A 188 13.68 -10.66 3.14
C PRO A 188 14.16 -9.27 3.55
N ASP A 189 14.78 -8.51 2.65
CA ASP A 189 15.25 -7.16 2.94
C ASP A 189 14.10 -6.19 3.20
N LEU A 190 12.99 -6.31 2.46
CA LEU A 190 11.78 -5.52 2.69
C LEU A 190 11.15 -5.85 4.05
N LEU A 191 11.00 -7.13 4.39
CA LEU A 191 10.50 -7.57 5.70
C LEU A 191 11.37 -7.07 6.84
N LYS A 192 12.69 -7.20 6.70
CA LYS A 192 13.66 -6.68 7.66
C LYS A 192 13.48 -5.18 7.87
N LYS A 193 13.44 -4.40 6.79
CA LYS A 193 13.22 -2.95 6.84
C LYS A 193 11.93 -2.62 7.60
N ILE A 194 10.83 -3.29 7.28
CA ILE A 194 9.53 -3.04 7.92
C ILE A 194 9.59 -3.34 9.43
N VAL A 195 10.01 -4.55 9.79
CA VAL A 195 10.01 -4.99 11.19
C VAL A 195 10.95 -4.14 12.03
N THR A 196 12.13 -3.78 11.50
CA THR A 196 13.05 -2.87 12.18
C THR A 196 12.40 -1.51 12.46
N ILE A 197 11.70 -0.92 11.49
CA ILE A 197 11.04 0.38 11.69
C ILE A 197 9.88 0.24 12.69
N MET A 198 9.06 -0.80 12.59
CA MET A 198 7.97 -1.04 13.56
C MET A 198 8.48 -1.18 15.00
N LYS A 199 9.66 -1.81 15.21
CA LYS A 199 10.30 -1.88 16.53
C LYS A 199 10.80 -0.52 17.00
N ASN A 200 11.43 0.26 16.10
CA ASN A 200 11.97 1.58 16.43
C ASN A 200 10.87 2.60 16.77
N GLU A 201 9.71 2.50 16.13
CA GLU A 201 8.53 3.33 16.40
C GLU A 201 7.68 2.81 17.57
N GLU A 202 8.17 1.80 18.32
CA GLU A 202 7.48 1.17 19.46
C GLU A 202 6.10 0.57 19.13
N ILE A 203 5.84 0.28 17.85
CA ILE A 203 4.60 -0.38 17.39
C ILE A 203 4.68 -1.90 17.62
N LEU A 204 5.87 -2.48 17.46
CA LEU A 204 6.10 -3.92 17.67
C LEU A 204 6.96 -4.13 18.92
N THR A 205 6.31 -4.42 20.06
CA THR A 205 7.00 -4.56 21.37
C THR A 205 6.69 -5.90 22.04
N GLN A 206 7.67 -6.46 22.77
CA GLN A 206 7.51 -7.71 23.53
C GLN A 206 6.56 -7.61 24.72
N LYS A 207 6.35 -6.39 25.23
CA LYS A 207 5.53 -6.12 26.42
C LYS A 207 4.14 -5.61 26.05
N GLY A 208 3.76 -5.72 24.77
CA GLY A 208 2.44 -5.35 24.30
C GLY A 208 1.36 -6.18 25.02
N GLU A 209 0.19 -5.58 25.19
CA GLU A 209 -0.99 -6.31 25.68
C GLU A 209 -1.55 -7.28 24.61
N ASP A 210 -1.12 -7.12 23.35
CA ASP A 210 -1.51 -7.96 22.23
C ASP A 210 -0.42 -8.98 21.85
N ASP A 211 -0.83 -10.02 21.12
CA ASP A 211 0.04 -11.10 20.64
C ASP A 211 0.76 -10.73 19.33
N LEU A 212 0.91 -9.43 19.04
CA LEU A 212 1.44 -8.95 17.76
C LEU A 212 2.92 -9.32 17.61
N TRP A 213 3.69 -9.28 18.69
CA TRP A 213 5.09 -9.69 18.72
C TRP A 213 5.25 -11.16 18.32
N GLU A 214 4.56 -12.06 19.02
CA GLU A 214 4.60 -13.50 18.77
C GLU A 214 4.08 -13.84 17.37
N THR A 215 2.96 -13.23 16.99
CA THR A 215 2.38 -13.41 15.66
C THR A 215 3.38 -13.01 14.58
N THR A 216 4.05 -11.87 14.72
CA THR A 216 5.05 -11.41 13.76
C THR A 216 6.27 -12.33 13.75
N PHE A 217 6.76 -12.76 14.92
CA PHE A 217 7.85 -13.73 15.04
C PHE A 217 7.58 -15.01 14.24
N TYR A 218 6.44 -15.66 14.48
CA TYR A 218 6.11 -16.93 13.82
C TYR A 218 5.91 -16.76 12.31
N GLN A 219 5.31 -15.65 11.87
CA GLN A 219 5.15 -15.37 10.44
C GLN A 219 6.50 -15.10 9.76
N ILE A 220 7.39 -14.32 10.38
CA ILE A 220 8.74 -14.08 9.83
C ILE A 220 9.55 -15.38 9.79
N GLN A 221 9.47 -16.21 10.84
CA GLN A 221 10.11 -17.52 10.86
C GLN A 221 9.63 -18.43 9.74
N TRP A 222 8.35 -18.36 9.39
CA TRP A 222 7.79 -19.11 8.28
C TRP A 222 8.23 -18.58 6.90
N ILE A 223 8.24 -17.26 6.73
CA ILE A 223 8.47 -16.62 5.43
C ILE A 223 9.98 -16.53 5.11
N ALA A 224 10.78 -16.09 6.07
CA ALA A 224 12.21 -15.85 5.92
C ALA A 224 12.96 -16.25 7.21
N PRO A 225 13.15 -17.56 7.47
CA PRO A 225 13.74 -18.07 8.71
C PRO A 225 15.10 -17.46 9.07
N ALA A 226 15.91 -17.12 8.05
CA ALA A 226 17.22 -16.51 8.24
C ALA A 226 17.17 -15.14 8.94
N LEU A 227 16.04 -14.44 8.87
CA LEU A 227 15.85 -13.14 9.54
C LEU A 227 15.43 -13.28 11.01
N THR A 228 14.97 -14.46 11.43
CA THR A 228 14.35 -14.64 12.75
C THR A 228 15.33 -14.31 13.87
N ASP A 229 16.54 -14.88 13.83
CA ASP A 229 17.55 -14.65 14.86
C ASP A 229 18.06 -13.20 14.87
N GLU A 230 18.06 -12.53 13.71
CA GLU A 230 18.47 -11.14 13.58
C GLU A 230 17.40 -10.17 14.13
N LEU A 231 16.13 -10.36 13.76
CA LEU A 231 15.04 -9.46 14.12
C LEU A 231 14.48 -9.74 15.51
N PHE A 232 14.56 -10.98 15.97
CA PHE A 232 13.99 -11.47 17.21
C PHE A 232 15.04 -12.26 18.01
N PRO A 233 16.12 -11.59 18.45
CA PRO A 233 17.10 -12.24 19.29
C PRO A 233 16.39 -12.77 20.54
N LYS A 234 16.63 -14.05 20.85
CA LYS A 234 16.21 -14.62 22.13
C LYS A 234 16.88 -13.78 23.21
N GLY A 235 16.09 -13.00 23.95
CA GLY A 235 16.62 -12.17 25.01
C GLY A 235 17.49 -13.02 25.94
N THR A 236 18.76 -12.67 26.07
CA THR A 236 19.47 -12.86 27.32
C THR A 236 18.63 -12.15 28.37
N GLY A 237 17.98 -12.93 29.23
CA GLY A 237 17.18 -12.38 30.31
C GLY A 237 18.03 -11.45 31.18
N GLU A 238 17.49 -10.28 31.47
CA GLU A 238 17.79 -9.47 32.64
C GLU A 238 16.47 -9.00 33.25
#